data_AF-A0A1G1CRG8-F1
#
_entry.id   AF-A0A1G1CRG8-F1
#
_cell.length_a   1.000
_cell.length_b   1.000
_cell.length_c   1.000
_cell.angle_alpha   90.00
_cell.angle_beta   90.00
_cell.angle_gamma   90.00
#
_symmetry.space_group_name_H-M   'P 1'
#
loop_
_entity.id
_entity.type
_entity.pdbx_description
1 polymer ?
#
loop_
_entity_poly.entity_id
_entity_poly.type
_entity_poly.pdbx_seq_one_letter_code
_entity_poly.pdbx_strand_id
1 'polypeptide(L)'
;MLPLGHLSAGYFLSQTPKIKGLNLPVKEVVFITVCGLILDFDFFFLPLFGYSGASHHSFPIHTVMGIAMIFILLILVTRIKLSKLAYALGLMALLSHLILDDLSYWLYRLGIGKPVPAQINWLYPANINEHPNLITTHEALRGYLIETPTHFILEIILVLFTLGYYVYQRRIKNEKS
;
A
#
# COMPACT_ATOMS: atom_id res chain seq x y z
N MET A 1 3.16 0.28 -6.59
CA MET A 1 4.47 0.54 -5.92
C MET A 1 5.03 -0.81 -5.43
N LEU A 2 6.29 -0.94 -4.98
CA LEU A 2 6.72 -2.22 -4.38
C LEU A 2 6.23 -2.33 -2.92
N PRO A 3 6.21 -3.54 -2.35
CA PRO A 3 5.61 -3.77 -1.03
C PRO A 3 6.26 -2.98 0.11
N LEU A 4 7.56 -2.65 0.01
CA LEU A 4 8.24 -1.83 1.00
C LEU A 4 7.72 -0.38 1.05
N GLY A 5 7.32 0.17 -0.10
CA GLY A 5 6.68 1.47 -0.16
C GLY A 5 5.33 1.47 0.55
N HIS A 6 4.51 0.44 0.32
CA HIS A 6 3.18 0.33 0.92
C HIS A 6 3.26 0.08 2.42
N LEU A 7 4.21 -0.76 2.86
CA LEU A 7 4.54 -0.95 4.26
C LEU A 7 4.93 0.38 4.93
N SER A 8 5.77 1.17 4.26
CA SER A 8 6.21 2.48 4.75
C SER A 8 5.07 3.47 4.84
N ALA A 9 4.19 3.52 3.82
CA ALA A 9 3.00 4.36 3.83
C ALA A 9 2.03 3.98 4.97
N GLY A 10 1.78 2.69 5.18
CA GLY A 10 0.95 2.19 6.27
C GLY A 10 1.53 2.53 7.64
N TYR A 11 2.84 2.33 7.83
CA TYR A 11 3.51 2.72 9.05
C TYR A 11 3.44 4.24 9.26
N PHE A 12 3.74 5.04 8.25
CA PHE A 12 3.67 6.50 8.34
C PHE A 12 2.27 6.97 8.75
N LEU A 13 1.23 6.41 8.14
CA LEU A 13 -0.16 6.71 8.49
C LEU A 13 -0.46 6.40 9.96
N SER A 14 0.05 5.29 10.50
CA SER A 14 -0.10 4.93 11.91
C SER A 14 0.56 5.92 12.88
N GLN A 15 1.54 6.70 12.41
CA GLN A 15 2.21 7.72 13.22
C GLN A 15 1.49 9.08 13.16
N THR A 16 0.61 9.33 12.18
CA THR A 16 -0.08 10.62 12.02
C THR A 16 -0.85 11.09 13.26
N PRO A 17 -1.50 10.23 14.08
CA PRO A 17 -2.19 10.71 15.29
C PRO A 17 -1.26 11.32 16.33
N LYS A 18 0.02 10.92 16.35
CA LYS A 18 1.01 11.47 17.29
C LYS A 18 1.27 12.94 17.07
N ILE A 19 1.09 13.45 15.85
CA ILE A 19 1.18 14.89 15.54
C ILE A 19 0.16 15.68 16.37
N LYS A 20 -0.99 15.07 16.70
CA LYS A 20 -2.03 15.63 17.56
C LYS A 20 -1.92 15.18 19.03
N GLY A 21 -0.77 14.61 19.43
CA GLY A 21 -0.54 14.12 20.79
C GLY A 21 -1.21 12.79 21.13
N LEU A 22 -1.82 12.10 20.15
CA LEU A 22 -2.48 10.81 20.37
C LEU A 22 -1.51 9.65 20.12
N ASN A 23 -1.24 8.86 21.15
CA ASN A 23 -0.40 7.67 21.04
C ASN A 23 -1.26 6.43 20.83
N LEU A 24 -1.11 5.80 19.66
CA LEU A 24 -1.75 4.52 19.37
C LEU A 24 -1.03 3.37 20.11
N PRO A 25 -1.77 2.39 20.68
CA PRO A 25 -1.18 1.14 21.17
C PRO A 25 -0.45 0.39 20.06
N VAL A 26 0.58 -0.39 20.42
CA VAL A 26 1.40 -1.17 19.47
C VAL A 26 0.54 -2.06 18.57
N LYS A 27 -0.49 -2.72 19.11
CA LYS A 27 -1.43 -3.55 18.33
C LYS A 27 -2.16 -2.77 17.22
N GLU A 28 -2.46 -1.50 17.45
CA GLU A 28 -3.16 -0.65 16.47
C GLU A 28 -2.17 -0.19 15.39
N VAL A 29 -0.94 0.14 15.78
CA VAL A 29 0.16 0.43 14.85
C VAL A 29 0.42 -0.75 13.92
N VAL A 30 0.54 -1.96 14.48
CA VAL A 30 0.74 -3.20 13.70
C VAL A 30 -0.44 -3.43 12.77
N PHE A 31 -1.68 -3.31 13.24
CA PHE A 31 -2.87 -3.48 12.40
C PHE A 31 -2.87 -2.52 11.19
N ILE A 32 -2.65 -1.22 11.41
CA ILE A 32 -2.62 -0.22 10.32
C ILE A 32 -1.47 -0.50 9.35
N THR A 33 -0.30 -0.87 9.87
CA THR A 33 0.87 -1.21 9.05
C THR A 33 0.62 -2.45 8.19
N VAL A 34 -0.01 -3.49 8.75
CA VAL A 34 -0.43 -4.69 8.02
C VAL A 34 -1.47 -4.35 6.96
N CYS A 35 -2.44 -3.48 7.27
CA CYS A 35 -3.41 -3.01 6.26
C CYS A 35 -2.72 -2.33 5.07
N GLY A 36 -1.60 -1.64 5.29
CA GLY A 36 -0.80 -1.07 4.20
C GLY A 36 -0.17 -2.13 3.29
N LEU A 37 0.22 -3.29 3.83
CA LEU A 37 0.98 -4.32 3.10
C LEU A 37 0.14 -5.50 2.59
N ILE A 38 -1.01 -5.78 3.20
CA ILE A 38 -1.72 -7.06 3.04
C ILE A 38 -2.11 -7.38 1.60
N LEU A 39 -2.37 -6.36 0.78
CA LEU A 39 -2.75 -6.56 -0.61
C LEU A 39 -1.55 -7.03 -1.46
N ASP A 40 -0.31 -6.67 -1.10
CA ASP A 40 0.90 -7.12 -1.81
C ASP A 40 1.31 -8.57 -1.51
N PHE A 41 0.59 -9.28 -0.62
CA PHE A 41 1.02 -10.61 -0.23
C PHE A 41 0.97 -11.58 -1.40
N ASP A 42 -0.02 -11.43 -2.28
CA ASP A 42 -0.14 -12.25 -3.49
C ASP A 42 1.04 -12.05 -4.46
N PHE A 43 1.69 -10.88 -4.50
CA PHE A 43 2.98 -10.67 -5.20
C PHE A 43 3.98 -11.81 -4.94
N PHE A 44 4.06 -12.26 -3.69
CA PHE A 44 5.01 -13.28 -3.23
C PHE A 44 4.47 -14.71 -3.41
N PHE A 45 3.16 -14.91 -3.33
CA PHE A 45 2.54 -16.24 -3.41
C PHE A 45 2.22 -16.67 -4.84
N LEU A 46 1.89 -15.73 -5.73
CA LEU A 46 1.56 -16.01 -7.14
C LEU A 46 2.64 -16.80 -7.90
N PRO A 47 3.95 -16.52 -7.72
CA PRO A 47 5.02 -17.33 -8.29
C PRO A 47 4.97 -18.81 -7.89
N LEU A 48 4.47 -19.14 -6.69
CA LEU A 48 4.34 -20.54 -6.23
C LEU A 48 3.28 -21.31 -7.01
N PHE A 49 2.36 -20.60 -7.66
CA PHE A 49 1.29 -21.18 -8.49
C PHE A 49 1.54 -21.01 -10.00
N GLY A 50 2.76 -20.61 -10.38
CA GLY A 50 3.16 -20.42 -11.79
C GLY A 50 2.71 -19.09 -12.41
N TYR A 51 2.18 -18.15 -11.61
CA TYR A 51 1.86 -16.79 -12.07
C TYR A 51 3.02 -15.84 -11.85
N SER A 52 3.15 -14.81 -12.68
CA SER A 52 4.10 -13.73 -12.43
C SER A 52 3.66 -12.89 -11.23
N GLY A 53 4.56 -12.54 -10.32
CA GLY A 53 4.24 -11.62 -9.21
C GLY A 53 3.74 -10.27 -9.72
N ALA A 54 4.21 -9.84 -10.89
CA ALA A 54 3.75 -8.61 -11.55
C ALA A 54 2.27 -8.63 -11.97
N SER A 55 1.65 -9.82 -12.02
CA SER A 55 0.24 -9.96 -12.38
C SER A 55 -0.71 -9.65 -11.22
N HIS A 56 -0.20 -9.35 -10.02
CA HIS A 56 -1.02 -9.21 -8.82
C HIS A 56 -2.17 -8.19 -8.94
N HIS A 57 -1.98 -7.08 -9.65
CA HIS A 57 -3.02 -6.05 -9.85
C HIS A 57 -4.17 -6.53 -10.74
N SER A 58 -4.02 -7.68 -11.42
CA SER A 58 -5.09 -8.31 -12.19
C SER A 58 -6.08 -9.08 -11.29
N PHE A 59 -5.74 -9.31 -10.02
CA PHE A 59 -6.59 -10.04 -9.10
C PHE A 59 -7.65 -9.14 -8.47
N PRO A 60 -8.88 -9.66 -8.21
CA PRO A 60 -9.98 -8.87 -7.66
C PRO A 60 -9.69 -8.21 -6.30
N ILE A 61 -8.65 -8.64 -5.59
CA ILE A 61 -8.26 -8.08 -4.29
C ILE A 61 -7.73 -6.64 -4.42
N HIS A 62 -7.14 -6.26 -5.55
CA HIS A 62 -6.66 -4.90 -5.84
C HIS A 62 -7.78 -4.04 -6.47
N THR A 63 -8.94 -4.04 -5.83
CA THR A 63 -10.10 -3.22 -6.21
C THR A 63 -10.74 -2.63 -4.95
N VAL A 64 -11.58 -1.60 -5.12
CA VAL A 64 -12.32 -1.01 -3.98
C VAL A 64 -13.19 -2.06 -3.29
N MET A 65 -13.85 -2.93 -4.07
CA MET A 65 -14.62 -4.05 -3.55
C MET A 65 -13.72 -5.07 -2.83
N GLY A 66 -12.57 -5.42 -3.41
CA GLY A 66 -11.56 -6.30 -2.83
C GLY A 66 -11.08 -5.79 -1.47
N ILE A 67 -10.78 -4.49 -1.36
CA ILE A 67 -10.46 -3.84 -0.09
C ILE A 67 -11.56 -3.98 0.93
N ALA A 68 -12.82 -3.71 0.55
CA ALA A 68 -13.93 -3.82 1.48
C ALA A 68 -14.04 -5.25 2.04
N MET A 69 -13.88 -6.26 1.18
CA MET A 69 -13.88 -7.68 1.58
C MET A 69 -12.70 -8.02 2.49
N ILE A 70 -11.47 -7.63 2.11
CA ILE A 70 -10.25 -7.88 2.91
C ILE A 70 -10.34 -7.17 4.26
N PHE A 71 -10.84 -5.93 4.31
CA PHE A 71 -10.99 -5.18 5.54
C PHE A 71 -11.98 -5.84 6.50
N ILE A 72 -13.15 -6.25 5.99
CA ILE A 72 -14.12 -7.02 6.79
C ILE A 72 -13.50 -8.33 7.27
N LEU A 73 -12.82 -9.07 6.39
CA LEU A 73 -12.16 -10.32 6.75
C LEU A 73 -11.09 -10.13 7.84
N LEU A 74 -10.26 -9.09 7.74
CA LEU A 74 -9.27 -8.76 8.76
C LEU A 74 -9.92 -8.47 10.12
N ILE A 75 -11.04 -7.73 10.15
CA ILE A 75 -11.79 -7.49 11.39
C ILE A 75 -12.31 -8.80 11.98
N LEU A 76 -12.89 -9.68 11.14
CA LEU A 76 -13.46 -10.96 11.57
C LEU A 76 -12.40 -11.96 12.06
N VAL A 77 -11.27 -12.05 11.36
CA VAL A 77 -10.18 -13.01 11.66
C VAL A 77 -9.39 -12.56 12.88
N THR A 78 -8.99 -11.29 12.93
CA THR A 78 -8.14 -10.82 14.03
C THR A 78 -8.91 -10.81 15.36
N ARG A 79 -10.22 -10.55 15.34
CA ARG A 79 -11.07 -10.37 16.54
C ARG A 79 -10.48 -9.36 17.53
N ILE A 80 -9.52 -8.53 17.11
CA ILE A 80 -8.84 -7.58 17.97
C ILE A 80 -9.78 -6.41 18.19
N LYS A 81 -10.05 -6.07 19.45
CA LYS A 81 -10.70 -4.80 19.81
C LYS A 81 -9.73 -3.65 19.57
N LEU A 82 -9.97 -2.91 18.49
CA LEU A 82 -9.23 -1.71 18.10
C LEU A 82 -10.11 -0.47 18.30
N SER A 83 -9.49 0.69 18.48
CA SER A 83 -10.20 1.97 18.50
C SER A 83 -10.87 2.27 17.16
N LYS A 84 -11.95 3.07 17.16
CA LYS A 84 -12.59 3.55 15.92
C LYS A 84 -11.59 4.27 15.00
N LEU A 85 -10.65 5.01 15.60
CA LEU A 85 -9.58 5.68 14.89
C LEU A 85 -8.66 4.68 14.18
N ALA A 86 -8.27 3.60 14.84
CA ALA A 86 -7.42 2.56 14.23
C ALA A 86 -8.12 1.84 13.06
N TYR A 87 -9.42 1.57 13.15
CA TYR A 87 -10.17 1.04 12.00
C TYR A 87 -10.21 2.04 10.85
N ALA A 88 -10.48 3.32 11.11
CA ALA A 88 -10.48 4.35 10.08
C ALA A 88 -9.10 4.47 9.41
N LEU A 89 -8.01 4.45 10.19
CA LEU A 89 -6.65 4.49 9.67
C LEU A 89 -6.28 3.22 8.89
N GLY A 90 -6.74 2.04 9.32
CA GLY A 90 -6.53 0.79 8.58
C GLY A 90 -7.25 0.78 7.23
N LEU A 91 -8.50 1.26 7.19
CA LEU A 91 -9.23 1.43 5.93
C LEU A 91 -8.55 2.46 5.02
N MET A 92 -8.10 3.59 5.59
CA MET A 92 -7.33 4.57 4.82
C MET A 92 -6.00 3.99 4.32
N ALA A 93 -5.31 3.14 5.08
CA ALA A 93 -4.09 2.47 4.61
C ALA A 93 -4.36 1.60 3.37
N LEU A 94 -5.44 0.80 3.41
CA LEU A 94 -5.86 0.00 2.25
C LEU A 94 -6.21 0.89 1.05
N LEU A 95 -7.00 1.95 1.25
CA LEU A 95 -7.36 2.85 0.14
C LEU A 95 -6.14 3.57 -0.43
N SER A 96 -5.23 4.03 0.43
CA SER A 96 -3.96 4.62 0.03
C SER A 96 -3.10 3.66 -0.76
N HIS A 97 -3.15 2.34 -0.49
CA HIS A 97 -2.47 1.33 -1.29
C HIS A 97 -2.91 1.41 -2.76
N LEU A 98 -4.21 1.34 -3.06
CA LEU A 98 -4.70 1.45 -4.45
C LEU A 98 -4.35 2.79 -5.10
N ILE A 99 -4.43 3.88 -4.33
CA ILE A 99 -4.08 5.22 -4.85
C ILE A 99 -2.60 5.26 -5.22
N LEU A 100 -1.72 4.64 -4.43
CA LEU A 100 -0.29 4.61 -4.65
C LEU A 100 0.11 3.67 -5.80
N ASP A 101 -0.63 2.57 -6.00
CA ASP A 101 -0.47 1.71 -7.18
C ASP A 101 -0.84 2.44 -8.47
N ASP A 102 -1.88 3.27 -8.41
CA ASP A 102 -2.37 4.02 -9.58
C ASP A 102 -1.91 5.48 -9.62
N LEU A 103 -0.89 5.85 -8.84
CA LEU A 103 -0.50 7.24 -8.67
C LEU A 103 -0.09 7.88 -10.00
N SER A 104 0.69 7.18 -10.83
CA SER A 104 1.09 7.74 -12.13
C SER A 104 -0.12 7.93 -13.07
N TYR A 105 -1.13 7.07 -12.99
CA TYR A 105 -2.38 7.27 -13.73
C TYR A 105 -3.11 8.53 -13.26
N TRP A 106 -3.22 8.73 -11.95
CA TRP A 106 -3.84 9.95 -11.39
C TRP A 106 -3.06 11.22 -11.75
N LEU A 107 -1.73 11.19 -11.67
CA LEU A 107 -0.89 12.31 -12.08
C LEU A 107 -1.10 12.63 -13.56
N TYR A 108 -1.12 11.62 -14.43
CA TYR A 108 -1.41 11.80 -15.85
C TYR A 108 -2.79 12.45 -16.07
N ARG A 109 -3.83 11.98 -15.37
CA ARG A 109 -5.19 12.57 -15.44
C ARG A 109 -5.25 14.02 -14.98
N LEU A 110 -4.31 14.46 -14.14
CA LEU A 110 -4.13 15.85 -13.71
C LEU A 110 -3.23 16.66 -14.66
N GLY A 111 -2.77 16.08 -15.76
CA GLY A 111 -1.87 16.73 -16.73
C GLY A 111 -0.39 16.68 -16.34
N ILE A 112 -0.02 15.84 -15.36
CA ILE A 112 1.34 15.71 -14.84
C ILE A 112 1.91 14.35 -15.27
N GLY A 113 2.83 14.34 -16.23
CA GLY A 113 3.54 13.13 -16.64
C GLY A 113 3.01 12.49 -17.93
N LYS A 114 3.47 11.27 -18.21
CA LYS A 114 3.18 10.56 -19.47
C LYS A 114 1.87 9.77 -19.37
N PRO A 115 1.19 9.51 -20.50
CA PRO A 115 0.05 8.59 -20.53
C PRO A 115 0.46 7.21 -20.01
N VAL A 116 -0.26 6.74 -19.00
CA VAL A 116 -0.14 5.38 -18.45
C VAL A 116 -1.54 4.80 -18.24
N PRO A 117 -1.73 3.50 -18.51
CA PRO A 117 -3.00 2.84 -18.23
C PRO A 117 -3.24 2.76 -16.71
N ALA A 118 -4.51 2.72 -16.32
CA ALA A 118 -4.88 2.38 -14.95
C ALA A 118 -4.47 0.93 -14.65
N GLN A 119 -3.81 0.71 -13.52
CA GLN A 119 -3.48 -0.58 -12.94
C GLN A 119 -4.60 -1.08 -12.03
N ILE A 120 -5.36 -0.16 -11.43
CA ILE A 120 -6.45 -0.49 -10.53
C ILE A 120 -7.78 -0.38 -11.25
N ASN A 121 -8.60 -1.44 -11.11
CA ASN A 121 -9.96 -1.41 -11.60
C ASN A 121 -10.91 -0.79 -10.55
N TRP A 122 -10.96 0.54 -10.55
CA TRP A 122 -11.74 1.34 -9.58
C TRP A 122 -13.24 1.07 -9.59
N LEU A 123 -13.79 0.62 -10.73
CA LEU A 123 -15.22 0.40 -10.91
C LEU A 123 -15.59 -1.09 -10.94
N TYR A 124 -14.68 -1.99 -10.56
CA TYR A 124 -14.99 -3.41 -10.45
C TYR A 124 -16.15 -3.64 -9.44
N PRO A 125 -17.15 -4.50 -9.76
CA PRO A 125 -17.27 -5.34 -10.95
C PRO A 125 -18.06 -4.70 -12.11
N ALA A 126 -18.47 -3.44 -12.01
CA ALA A 126 -19.28 -2.76 -13.02
C ALA A 126 -18.54 -2.53 -14.34
N ASN A 127 -17.20 -2.46 -14.31
CA ASN A 127 -16.34 -2.51 -15.49
C ASN A 127 -15.21 -3.50 -15.20
N ILE A 128 -14.97 -4.47 -16.07
CA ILE A 128 -13.86 -5.42 -15.93
C ILE A 128 -12.82 -5.02 -16.97
N ASN A 129 -11.73 -4.39 -16.52
CA ASN A 129 -10.56 -4.24 -17.36
C ASN A 129 -9.91 -5.62 -17.49
N GLU A 130 -9.95 -6.19 -18.70
CA GLU A 130 -9.08 -7.32 -19.02
C GLU A 130 -7.64 -6.80 -18.97
N HIS A 131 -6.84 -7.28 -18.02
CA HIS A 131 -5.40 -7.06 -18.01
C HIS A 131 -4.70 -8.39 -18.33
N PRO A 132 -4.48 -8.73 -19.62
CA PRO A 132 -3.77 -9.93 -19.99
C PRO A 132 -2.40 -9.54 -20.51
N ASN A 133 -1.49 -9.12 -19.63
CA ASN A 133 -0.08 -9.12 -19.99
C ASN A 133 0.66 -9.94 -18.96
N LEU A 134 0.94 -11.20 -19.33
CA LEU A 134 1.88 -12.09 -18.66
C LEU A 134 3.30 -11.54 -18.85
N ILE A 135 3.57 -10.36 -18.28
CA ILE A 135 4.93 -9.86 -18.17
C ILE A 135 5.64 -10.63 -17.07
N THR A 136 6.89 -10.99 -17.33
CA THR A 136 7.72 -11.63 -16.32
C THR A 136 8.01 -10.65 -15.18
N THR A 137 8.27 -11.16 -13.97
CA THR A 137 8.69 -10.33 -12.83
C THR A 137 9.90 -9.46 -13.17
N HIS A 138 10.81 -9.97 -14.00
CA HIS A 138 11.98 -9.23 -14.45
C HIS A 138 11.62 -8.02 -15.34
N GLU A 139 10.73 -8.21 -16.31
CA GLU A 139 10.24 -7.11 -17.17
C GLU A 139 9.49 -6.06 -16.36
N ALA A 140 8.65 -6.49 -15.42
CA ALA A 140 7.94 -5.60 -14.52
C ALA A 140 8.89 -4.79 -13.63
N LEU A 141 9.94 -5.41 -13.08
CA LEU A 141 10.93 -4.72 -12.26
C LEU A 141 11.75 -3.72 -13.11
N ARG A 142 12.10 -4.08 -14.34
CA ARG A 142 12.77 -3.18 -15.27
C ARG A 142 11.88 -1.97 -15.60
N GLY A 143 10.60 -2.21 -15.91
CA GLY A 143 9.61 -1.15 -16.12
C GLY A 143 9.47 -0.26 -14.89
N TYR A 144 9.40 -0.85 -13.69
CA TYR A 144 9.32 -0.13 -12.43
C TYR A 144 10.51 0.82 -12.21
N LEU A 145 11.74 0.31 -12.39
CA LEU A 145 12.98 1.03 -12.12
C LEU A 145 13.32 2.08 -13.18
N ILE A 146 13.01 1.81 -14.44
CA ILE A 146 13.49 2.62 -15.58
C ILE A 146 12.35 3.42 -16.23
N GLU A 147 11.19 2.80 -16.43
CA GLU A 147 10.10 3.39 -17.21
C GLU A 147 9.11 4.19 -16.35
N THR A 148 8.96 3.85 -15.06
CA THR A 148 8.13 4.57 -14.10
C THR A 148 8.94 5.13 -12.90
N PRO A 149 9.93 6.01 -13.13
CA PRO A 149 10.82 6.50 -12.08
C PRO A 149 10.07 7.23 -10.95
N THR A 150 8.89 7.80 -11.23
CA THR A 150 8.07 8.49 -10.22
C THR A 150 7.69 7.58 -9.06
N HIS A 151 7.25 6.34 -9.32
CA HIS A 151 6.87 5.41 -8.24
C HIS A 151 8.11 4.97 -7.45
N PHE A 152 9.21 4.67 -8.14
CA PHE A 152 10.46 4.28 -7.51
C PHE A 152 11.03 5.39 -6.61
N ILE A 153 11.05 6.63 -7.10
CA ILE A 153 11.50 7.80 -6.33
C ILE A 153 10.58 8.02 -5.12
N LEU A 154 9.26 7.94 -5.31
CA LEU A 154 8.31 8.08 -4.22
C LEU A 154 8.51 7.01 -3.15
N GLU A 155 8.73 5.76 -3.55
CA GLU A 155 9.01 4.67 -2.63
C GLU A 155 10.27 4.94 -1.81
N ILE A 156 11.37 5.33 -2.46
CA ILE A 156 12.61 5.71 -1.76
C ILE A 156 12.34 6.84 -0.77
N ILE A 157 11.64 7.89 -1.18
CA ILE A 157 11.29 9.02 -0.31
C ILE A 157 10.47 8.54 0.90
N LEU A 158 9.44 7.73 0.67
CA LEU A 158 8.58 7.21 1.74
C LEU A 158 9.35 6.33 2.73
N VAL A 159 10.20 5.44 2.23
CA VAL A 159 11.04 4.55 3.04
C VAL A 159 12.03 5.37 3.86
N LEU A 160 12.78 6.28 3.23
CA LEU A 160 13.76 7.12 3.91
C LEU A 160 13.11 8.03 4.95
N PHE A 161 11.97 8.64 4.61
CA PHE A 161 11.24 9.50 5.54
C PHE A 161 10.71 8.70 6.74
N THR A 162 10.18 7.50 6.49
CA THR A 162 9.72 6.58 7.53
C THR A 162 10.85 6.16 8.47
N LEU A 163 12.01 5.78 7.92
CA LEU A 163 13.19 5.42 8.70
C LEU A 163 13.73 6.61 9.50
N GLY A 164 13.84 7.78 8.86
CA GLY A 164 14.28 9.01 9.52
C GLY A 164 13.37 9.39 10.68
N TYR A 165 12.05 9.32 10.48
CA TYR A 165 11.08 9.58 11.53
C TYR A 165 11.18 8.56 12.67
N TYR A 166 11.35 7.26 12.36
CA TYR A 166 11.55 6.22 13.37
C TYR A 166 12.80 6.47 14.23
N VAL A 167 13.93 6.78 13.60
CA VAL A 167 15.19 7.08 14.29
C VAL A 167 15.05 8.32 15.17
N TYR A 168 14.43 9.38 14.65
CA TYR A 168 14.16 10.62 15.39
C TYR A 168 13.34 10.34 16.66
N GLN A 169 12.25 9.56 16.54
CA GLN A 169 11.41 9.18 17.68
C GLN A 169 12.17 8.38 18.74
N ARG A 170 13.02 7.45 18.30
CA ARG A 170 13.84 6.64 19.21
C ARG A 170 14.84 7.50 19.98
N ARG A 171 15.45 8.49 19.33
CA ARG A 171 16.37 9.43 19.99
C ARG A 171 15.69 10.24 21.08
N ILE A 172 14.53 10.85 20.79
CA ILE A 172 13.76 11.61 21.79
C ILE A 172 13.38 10.75 22.99
N LYS A 173 13.00 9.49 22.76
CA LYS A 173 12.64 8.58 23.84
C LYS A 173 13.83 8.29 24.76
N ASN A 174 15.03 8.10 24.20
CA ASN A 174 16.24 7.85 24.97
C ASN A 174 16.70 9.07 25.77
N GLU A 175 16.51 10.29 25.26
CA GLU A 175 16.86 11.54 25.96
C GLU A 175 15.91 11.84 27.15
N LYS A 176 14.73 11.22 27.21
CA LYS A 176 13.73 11.40 28.27
C LYS A 176 13.70 10.27 29.31
N SER A 177 14.51 9.23 29.12
CA SER A 177 14.62 8.07 30.02
C SER A 177 15.87 8.17 30.89
#